data_AF-A0A9D6J5D4-F1
#
_entry.id   AF-A0A9D6J5D4-F1
#
_cell.length_a   1.000
_cell.length_b   1.000
_cell.length_c   1.000
_cell.angle_alpha   90.00
_cell.angle_beta   90.00
_cell.angle_gamma   90.00
#
_symmetry.space_group_name_H-M   'P 1'
#
loop_
_entity.id
_entity.type
_entity.pdbx_description
1 polymer ?
#
loop_
_entity_poly.entity_id
_entity_poly.type
_entity_poly.pdbx_seq_one_letter_code
_entity_poly.pdbx_strand_id
1 'polypeptide(L)'
;MAPKEPLVLFTLAKAFHYGYLPNQADLCMKKLREHQAFSRNSEKWVLPVEVFIKCDSEKTKVMFDEKEIGICPVRIAGVFPGIHTIEWILQEGQTKALKLPLKEGTTHKIRYHPSEDRTSEEVSRDGLVTVYSPNQEPITLPELVKNYLVDDLFNLPKPSVSEIVSLIKN
;
A
#
# COMPACT_ATOMS: atom_id res chain seq x y z
N MET A 1 -11.36 -14.80 16.41
CA MET A 1 -9.95 -15.23 16.47
C MET A 1 -9.29 -15.07 15.16
N ALA A 2 -8.10 -14.47 15.12
CA ALA A 2 -7.28 -14.53 13.92
C ALA A 2 -7.20 -16.00 13.46
N PRO A 3 -7.34 -16.29 12.16
CA PRO A 3 -7.45 -17.66 11.69
C PRO A 3 -6.20 -18.44 12.11
N LYS A 4 -6.40 -19.56 12.83
CA LYS A 4 -5.31 -20.44 13.28
C LYS A 4 -5.19 -21.72 12.45
N GLU A 5 -6.08 -21.89 11.48
CA GLU A 5 -6.13 -23.06 10.62
C GLU A 5 -4.95 -23.07 9.65
N PRO A 6 -4.11 -24.11 9.63
CA PRO A 6 -2.90 -24.14 8.81
C PRO A 6 -3.13 -23.95 7.31
N LEU A 7 -4.26 -24.43 6.76
CA LEU A 7 -4.59 -24.24 5.35
C LEU A 7 -5.00 -22.79 5.03
N VAL A 8 -5.71 -22.14 5.94
CA VAL A 8 -6.08 -20.73 5.83
C VAL A 8 -4.83 -19.86 5.93
N LEU A 9 -3.96 -20.13 6.90
CA LEU A 9 -2.68 -19.43 7.05
C LEU A 9 -1.75 -19.64 5.86
N PHE A 10 -1.66 -20.85 5.31
CA PHE A 10 -0.89 -21.14 4.10
C PHE A 10 -1.45 -20.39 2.87
N THR A 11 -2.77 -20.34 2.71
CA THR A 11 -3.41 -19.62 1.60
C THR A 11 -3.24 -18.11 1.74
N LEU A 12 -3.38 -17.59 2.96
CA LEU A 12 -3.10 -16.19 3.28
C LEU A 12 -1.63 -15.84 3.10
N ALA A 13 -0.70 -16.74 3.44
CA ALA A 13 0.73 -16.55 3.22
C ALA A 13 1.07 -16.56 1.71
N LYS A 14 0.45 -17.45 0.92
CA LYS A 14 0.55 -17.40 -0.54
C LYS A 14 0.02 -16.08 -1.09
N ALA A 15 -1.18 -15.66 -0.69
CA ALA A 15 -1.76 -14.38 -1.12
C ALA A 15 -0.92 -13.17 -0.68
N PHE A 16 -0.38 -13.22 0.53
CA PHE A 16 0.58 -12.26 1.06
C PHE A 16 1.81 -12.19 0.17
N HIS A 17 2.52 -13.30 -0.09
CA HIS A 17 3.70 -13.29 -0.96
C HIS A 17 3.40 -12.96 -2.43
N TYR A 18 2.19 -13.28 -2.93
CA TYR A 18 1.75 -12.89 -4.28
C TYR A 18 1.43 -11.39 -4.39
N GLY A 19 0.95 -10.76 -3.31
CA GLY A 19 0.59 -9.34 -3.28
C GLY A 19 1.64 -8.42 -2.63
N TYR A 20 2.57 -8.97 -1.87
CA TYR A 20 3.49 -8.27 -0.99
C TYR A 20 4.89 -8.82 -1.18
N LEU A 21 5.61 -8.23 -2.15
CA LEU A 21 7.06 -8.20 -2.13
C LEU A 21 7.48 -7.01 -2.99
N PRO A 22 7.80 -5.84 -2.41
CA PRO A 22 8.46 -4.75 -3.10
C PRO A 22 9.67 -5.25 -3.91
N ASN A 23 10.40 -6.23 -3.39
CA ASN A 23 11.57 -6.83 -4.05
C ASN A 23 11.22 -7.77 -5.22
N GLN A 24 10.08 -8.45 -5.20
CA GLN A 24 9.62 -9.29 -6.34
C GLN A 24 8.90 -8.44 -7.38
N ALA A 25 8.16 -7.40 -7.00
CA ALA A 25 7.66 -6.40 -7.94
C ALA A 25 8.83 -5.71 -8.64
N ASP A 26 9.85 -5.28 -7.90
CA ASP A 26 11.07 -4.70 -8.46
C ASP A 26 11.83 -5.72 -9.35
N LEU A 27 11.94 -6.99 -8.93
CA LEU A 27 12.57 -8.05 -9.73
C LEU A 27 11.77 -8.42 -11.00
N CYS A 28 10.45 -8.50 -10.91
CA CYS A 28 9.55 -8.75 -12.03
C CYS A 28 9.56 -7.57 -12.99
N MET A 29 9.49 -6.33 -12.49
CA MET A 29 9.63 -5.12 -13.31
C MET A 29 11.03 -5.04 -13.94
N LYS A 30 12.09 -5.43 -13.23
CA LYS A 30 13.44 -5.53 -13.79
C LYS A 30 13.53 -6.56 -14.92
N LYS A 31 13.06 -7.79 -14.69
CA LYS A 31 13.01 -8.85 -15.72
C LYS A 31 12.10 -8.49 -16.90
N LEU A 32 11.00 -7.79 -16.63
CA LEU A 32 10.07 -7.32 -17.66
C LEU A 32 10.70 -6.20 -18.49
N ARG A 33 11.44 -5.28 -17.87
CA ARG A 33 12.25 -4.23 -18.54
C ARG A 33 13.34 -4.81 -19.46
N GLU A 34 13.85 -6.00 -19.16
CA GLU A 34 14.82 -6.73 -19.98
C GLU A 34 14.18 -7.38 -21.25
N HIS A 35 12.85 -7.46 -21.35
CA HIS A 35 12.15 -8.09 -22.48
C HIS A 35 11.95 -7.11 -23.67
N GLN A 36 12.36 -7.50 -24.89
CA GLN A 36 12.33 -6.64 -26.10
C GLN A 36 10.96 -6.07 -26.47
N ALA A 37 9.87 -6.79 -26.19
CA ALA A 37 8.51 -6.32 -26.44
C ALA A 37 8.06 -5.22 -25.45
N PHE A 38 8.63 -5.22 -24.24
CA PHE A 38 8.31 -4.26 -23.18
C PHE A 38 9.11 -2.97 -23.31
N SER A 39 10.41 -3.08 -23.64
CA SER A 39 11.30 -1.92 -23.83
C SER A 39 10.89 -0.99 -24.98
N ARG A 40 10.09 -1.46 -25.94
CA ARG A 40 9.49 -0.62 -27.00
C ARG A 40 8.30 0.24 -26.53
N ASN A 41 7.75 0.01 -25.33
CA ASN A 41 6.56 0.68 -24.79
C ASN A 41 6.58 0.80 -23.25
N SER A 42 7.75 0.94 -22.63
CA SER A 42 7.92 0.84 -21.15
C SER A 42 7.13 1.88 -20.35
N GLU A 43 6.80 3.03 -20.95
CA GLU A 43 6.01 4.11 -20.32
C GLU A 43 4.54 3.75 -20.09
N LYS A 44 4.03 2.68 -20.72
CA LYS A 44 2.62 2.23 -20.60
C LYS A 44 2.36 1.28 -19.43
N TRP A 45 3.41 0.88 -18.71
CA TRP A 45 3.33 -0.18 -17.70
C TRP A 45 4.00 0.29 -16.41
N VAL A 46 3.23 0.95 -15.55
CA VAL A 46 3.67 1.45 -14.26
C VAL A 46 2.73 0.96 -13.17
N LEU A 47 3.27 0.77 -11.96
CA LEU A 47 2.44 0.50 -10.79
C LEU A 47 1.87 1.82 -10.27
N PRO A 48 0.54 1.97 -10.18
CA PRO A 48 -0.06 3.21 -9.71
C PRO A 48 0.29 3.47 -8.25
N VAL A 49 0.21 4.74 -7.88
CA VAL A 49 0.41 5.25 -6.53
C VAL A 49 -0.94 5.52 -5.89
N GLU A 50 -1.02 5.31 -4.58
CA GLU A 50 -2.12 5.76 -3.75
C GLU A 50 -1.68 6.93 -2.86
N VAL A 51 -2.50 7.96 -2.75
CA VAL A 51 -2.17 9.18 -2.00
C VAL A 51 -3.30 9.52 -1.05
N PHE A 52 -2.96 9.67 0.23
CA PHE A 52 -3.86 10.20 1.27
C PHE A 52 -3.39 11.60 1.67
N ILE A 53 -4.29 12.58 1.54
CA ILE A 53 -3.99 13.99 1.79
C ILE A 53 -4.82 14.44 3.00
N LYS A 54 -4.14 14.94 4.03
CA LYS A 54 -4.74 15.38 5.30
C LYS A 54 -4.30 16.80 5.63
N CYS A 55 -5.06 17.47 6.48
CA CYS A 55 -4.72 18.76 7.07
C CYS A 55 -5.24 18.78 8.50
N ASP A 56 -4.54 19.48 9.40
CA ASP A 56 -5.01 19.67 10.77
C ASP A 56 -6.06 20.79 10.88
N SER A 57 -6.18 21.65 9.87
CA SER A 57 -7.26 22.62 9.77
C SER A 57 -8.51 22.00 9.12
N GLU A 58 -9.66 22.26 9.74
CA GLU A 58 -10.96 21.89 9.18
C GLU A 58 -11.22 22.57 7.83
N LYS A 59 -12.09 21.95 7.03
CA LYS A 59 -12.60 22.48 5.75
C LYS A 59 -11.52 22.93 4.75
N THR A 60 -10.30 22.43 4.90
CA THR A 60 -9.18 22.69 3.99
C THR A 60 -9.48 22.07 2.63
N LYS A 61 -9.51 22.87 1.57
CA LYS A 61 -9.64 22.37 0.19
C LYS A 61 -8.29 21.85 -0.31
N VAL A 62 -8.35 20.88 -1.21
CA VAL A 62 -7.18 20.23 -1.79
C VAL A 62 -7.22 20.34 -3.31
N MET A 63 -6.14 20.88 -3.86
CA MET A 63 -5.80 20.73 -5.27
C MET A 63 -4.74 19.65 -5.42
N PHE A 64 -4.87 18.82 -6.44
CA PHE A 64 -3.86 17.86 -6.86
C PHE A 64 -3.58 18.08 -8.34
N ASP A 65 -2.34 18.43 -8.69
CA ASP A 65 -1.93 18.86 -10.04
C ASP A 65 -2.93 19.88 -10.64
N GLU A 66 -3.14 20.98 -9.91
CA GLU A 66 -4.00 22.10 -10.33
C GLU A 66 -5.50 21.76 -10.45
N LYS A 67 -5.92 20.54 -10.08
CA LYS A 67 -7.32 20.11 -10.07
C LYS A 67 -7.87 20.02 -8.65
N GLU A 68 -9.03 20.63 -8.40
CA GLU A 68 -9.73 20.49 -7.12
C GLU A 68 -10.22 19.04 -6.96
N ILE A 69 -9.79 18.37 -5.88
CA ILE A 69 -10.16 16.98 -5.59
C ILE A 69 -11.16 16.90 -4.44
N GLY A 70 -11.22 17.91 -3.57
CA GLY A 70 -12.21 18.00 -2.51
C GLY A 70 -11.68 18.66 -1.24
N ILE A 71 -12.26 18.31 -0.10
CA ILE A 71 -11.93 18.83 1.22
C ILE A 71 -11.23 17.74 2.03
N CYS A 72 -10.15 18.07 2.74
CA CYS A 72 -9.42 17.13 3.59
C CYS A 72 -10.35 16.43 4.62
N PRO A 73 -10.14 15.12 4.90
CA PRO A 73 -9.15 14.23 4.29
C PRO A 73 -9.59 13.70 2.91
N VAL A 74 -8.65 13.54 1.98
CA VAL A 74 -8.87 13.03 0.62
C VAL A 74 -8.02 11.79 0.35
N ARG A 75 -8.55 10.84 -0.42
CA ARG A 75 -7.83 9.67 -0.94
C ARG A 75 -7.88 9.68 -2.47
N ILE A 76 -6.73 9.53 -3.12
CA ILE A 76 -6.60 9.42 -4.57
C ILE A 76 -5.92 8.08 -4.87
N ALA A 77 -6.57 7.23 -5.67
CA ALA A 77 -6.02 5.96 -6.12
C ALA A 77 -5.76 6.01 -7.63
N GLY A 78 -4.81 5.20 -8.11
CA GLY A 78 -4.52 5.16 -9.55
C GLY A 78 -3.63 6.31 -10.02
N VAL A 79 -2.91 6.98 -9.13
CA VAL A 79 -2.05 8.12 -9.50
C VAL A 79 -0.85 7.59 -10.29
N PHE A 80 -0.56 8.21 -11.42
CA PHE A 80 0.63 7.87 -12.20
C PHE A 80 1.89 8.23 -11.38
N PRO A 81 2.93 7.40 -11.30
CA PRO A 81 4.15 7.77 -10.59
C PRO A 81 4.89 8.91 -11.29
N GLY A 82 5.47 9.82 -10.52
CA GLY A 82 6.07 11.03 -11.08
C GLY A 82 6.17 12.16 -10.06
N ILE A 83 6.44 13.37 -10.52
CA ILE A 83 6.42 14.55 -9.66
C ILE A 83 5.03 15.16 -9.70
N HIS A 84 4.41 15.25 -8.53
CA HIS A 84 3.06 15.80 -8.36
C HIS A 84 3.08 17.01 -7.43
N THR A 85 2.05 17.85 -7.55
CA THR A 85 1.85 19.00 -6.68
C THR A 85 0.56 18.85 -5.90
N ILE A 86 0.64 19.00 -4.58
CA ILE A 86 -0.51 19.10 -3.69
C ILE A 86 -0.60 20.54 -3.20
N GLU A 87 -1.78 21.14 -3.27
CA GLU A 87 -2.05 22.44 -2.67
C GLU A 87 -3.17 22.31 -1.63
N TRP A 88 -2.90 22.78 -0.42
CA TRP A 88 -3.90 22.97 0.62
C TRP A 88 -4.33 24.43 0.63
N ILE A 89 -5.64 24.67 0.58
CA ILE A 89 -6.25 26.00 0.67
C ILE A 89 -7.08 26.03 1.95
N LEU A 90 -6.58 26.75 2.96
CA LEU A 90 -7.27 26.93 4.24
C LEU A 90 -8.51 27.80 4.04
N GLN A 91 -9.46 27.68 4.98
CA GLN A 91 -10.71 28.43 4.92
C GLN A 91 -10.48 29.95 5.01
N GLU A 92 -9.40 30.37 5.65
CA GLU A 92 -8.96 31.77 5.81
C GLU A 92 -8.20 32.31 4.58
N GLY A 93 -8.03 31.49 3.53
CA GLY A 93 -7.40 31.88 2.26
C GLY A 93 -5.89 31.65 2.18
N GLN A 94 -5.24 31.27 3.28
CA GLN A 94 -3.83 30.85 3.25
C GLN A 94 -3.68 29.55 2.45
N THR A 95 -2.63 29.48 1.63
CA THR A 95 -2.32 28.29 0.84
C THR A 95 -0.94 27.72 1.17
N LYS A 96 -0.79 26.40 0.98
CA LYS A 96 0.49 25.70 1.05
C LYS A 96 0.58 24.76 -0.15
N ALA A 97 1.65 24.87 -0.93
CA ALA A 97 1.96 23.92 -1.99
C ALA A 97 3.11 23.00 -1.58
N LEU A 98 3.00 21.72 -1.94
CA LEU A 98 4.05 20.73 -1.81
C LEU A 98 4.23 20.02 -3.15
N LYS A 99 5.42 20.13 -3.72
CA LYS A 99 5.85 19.37 -4.88
C LYS A 99 6.69 18.18 -4.40
N LEU A 100 6.28 16.96 -4.74
CA LEU A 100 6.94 15.76 -4.25
C LEU A 100 6.97 14.62 -5.30
N PRO A 101 8.01 13.77 -5.26
CA PRO A 101 8.06 12.59 -6.10
C PRO A 101 7.21 11.46 -5.50
N LEU A 102 6.28 10.94 -6.28
CA LEU A 102 5.48 9.76 -5.98
C LEU A 102 6.10 8.54 -6.68
N LYS A 103 6.52 7.56 -5.90
CA LYS A 103 7.18 6.36 -6.43
C LYS A 103 6.15 5.32 -6.82
N GLU A 104 6.39 4.60 -7.92
CA GLU A 104 5.50 3.53 -8.38
C GLU A 104 5.24 2.48 -7.29
N GLY A 105 4.00 1.98 -7.22
CA GLY A 105 3.62 0.93 -6.28
C GLY A 105 3.73 1.31 -4.81
N THR A 106 3.56 2.60 -4.48
CA THR A 106 3.62 3.08 -3.10
C THR A 106 2.32 3.74 -2.65
N THR A 107 2.12 3.80 -1.34
CA THR A 107 1.07 4.56 -0.68
C THR A 107 1.71 5.70 0.12
N HIS A 108 1.42 6.93 -0.27
CA HIS A 108 1.87 8.14 0.42
C HIS A 108 0.76 8.68 1.33
N LYS A 109 1.05 8.90 2.61
CA LYS A 109 0.17 9.65 3.52
C LYS A 109 0.85 10.97 3.84
N ILE A 110 0.22 12.06 3.43
CA ILE A 110 0.79 13.40 3.52
C ILE A 110 -0.17 14.25 4.32
N ARG A 111 0.36 14.95 5.32
CA ARG A 111 -0.41 15.83 6.19
C ARG A 111 0.24 17.20 6.26
N TYR A 112 -0.56 18.25 6.11
CA TYR A 112 -0.16 19.62 6.38
C TYR A 112 -0.56 20.03 7.81
N HIS A 113 0.38 20.66 8.51
CA HIS A 113 0.23 21.19 9.87
C HIS A 113 0.34 22.73 9.82
N PRO A 114 -0.77 23.46 9.65
CA PRO A 114 -0.74 24.92 9.46
C PRO A 114 -0.11 25.69 10.61
N SER A 115 -0.32 25.24 11.86
CA SER A 115 0.24 25.90 13.06
C SER A 115 1.78 25.90 13.10
N GLU A 116 2.40 24.99 12.36
CA GLU A 116 3.86 24.80 12.32
C GLU A 116 4.43 25.07 10.92
N ASP A 117 3.58 25.46 9.96
CA ASP A 117 3.88 25.59 8.53
C ASP A 117 4.71 24.44 7.93
N ARG A 118 4.48 23.21 8.41
CA ARG A 118 5.21 22.01 7.97
C ARG A 118 4.30 20.94 7.41
N THR A 119 4.89 20.08 6.58
CA THR A 119 4.26 18.85 6.12
C THR A 119 4.95 17.65 6.78
N SER A 120 4.17 16.60 7.04
CA SER A 120 4.70 15.27 7.40
C SER A 120 4.31 14.28 6.32
N GLU A 121 5.23 13.39 5.98
CA GLU A 121 5.03 12.34 4.98
C GLU A 121 5.36 10.97 5.58
N GLU A 122 4.44 10.03 5.40
CA GLU A 122 4.66 8.62 5.64
C GLU A 122 4.50 7.89 4.31
N VAL A 123 5.61 7.33 3.81
CA VAL A 123 5.61 6.51 2.60
C VAL A 123 5.63 5.06 3.01
N SER A 124 4.65 4.31 2.54
CA SER A 124 4.59 2.86 2.70
C SER A 124 4.60 2.22 1.31
N ARG A 125 5.40 1.17 1.13
CA ARG A 125 5.23 0.23 0.00
C ARG A 125 4.28 -0.91 0.35
N ASP A 126 3.73 -0.81 1.55
CA ASP A 126 3.18 -1.87 2.34
C ASP A 126 1.75 -1.46 2.67
N GLY A 127 0.80 -1.95 1.89
CA GLY A 127 -0.56 -2.03 2.38
C GLY A 127 -0.54 -2.97 3.58
N LEU A 128 -0.61 -2.42 4.80
CA LEU A 128 -0.72 -3.20 6.03
C LEU A 128 -2.13 -3.81 6.07
N VAL A 129 -2.29 -4.92 5.35
CA VAL A 129 -3.55 -5.67 5.33
C VAL A 129 -3.79 -6.10 6.77
N THR A 130 -4.87 -5.62 7.36
CA THR A 130 -5.26 -5.97 8.73
C THR A 130 -6.40 -6.96 8.65
N VAL A 131 -6.24 -8.13 9.25
CA VAL A 131 -7.25 -9.18 9.31
C VAL A 131 -8.13 -8.92 10.53
N TYR A 132 -9.40 -8.67 10.25
CA TYR A 132 -10.43 -8.50 11.27
C TYR A 132 -11.17 -9.82 11.48
N SER A 133 -11.42 -10.18 12.72
CA SER A 133 -12.26 -11.32 13.09
C SER A 133 -13.25 -10.87 14.15
N PRO A 134 -14.51 -11.35 14.13
CA PRO A 134 -15.49 -10.97 15.13
C PRO A 134 -14.96 -11.21 16.57
N ASN A 135 -15.16 -10.21 17.43
CA ASN A 135 -14.84 -10.24 18.87
C ASN A 135 -13.35 -10.38 19.22
N GLN A 136 -12.43 -9.94 18.36
CA GLN A 136 -10.98 -9.93 18.66
C GLN A 136 -10.25 -8.71 18.15
N GLU A 137 -9.06 -8.46 18.74
CA GLU A 137 -8.20 -7.38 18.28
C GLU A 137 -7.70 -7.63 16.84
N PRO A 138 -7.67 -6.58 16.00
CA PRO A 138 -7.16 -6.68 14.64
C PRO A 138 -5.68 -7.08 14.63
N ILE A 139 -5.29 -7.98 13.74
CA ILE A 139 -3.90 -8.39 13.54
C ILE A 139 -3.45 -8.10 12.11
N THR A 140 -2.20 -7.71 11.94
CA THR A 140 -1.66 -7.43 10.61
C THR A 140 -1.36 -8.74 9.88
N LEU A 141 -1.58 -8.78 8.58
CA LEU A 141 -1.33 -9.96 7.74
C LEU A 141 0.15 -10.39 7.78
N PRO A 142 1.16 -9.49 7.75
CA PRO A 142 2.55 -9.89 7.98
C PRO A 142 2.77 -10.58 9.33
N GLU A 143 2.19 -10.06 10.41
CA GLU A 143 2.31 -10.65 11.76
C GLU A 143 1.58 -12.00 11.83
N LEU A 144 0.41 -12.09 11.19
CA LEU A 144 -0.39 -13.31 11.13
C LEU A 144 0.31 -14.45 10.38
N VAL A 145 1.07 -14.14 9.32
CA VAL A 145 1.75 -15.13 8.48
C VAL A 145 3.27 -15.20 8.70
N LYS A 146 3.79 -14.61 9.80
CA LYS A 146 5.24 -14.46 10.05
C LYS A 146 6.04 -15.77 9.96
N ASN A 147 5.45 -16.90 10.34
CA ASN A 147 6.07 -18.22 10.28
C ASN A 147 6.12 -18.83 8.87
N TYR A 148 5.49 -18.18 7.90
CA TYR A 148 5.44 -18.56 6.49
C TYR A 148 6.20 -17.55 5.61
N LEU A 149 6.97 -16.62 6.19
CA LEU A 149 7.80 -15.68 5.45
C LEU A 149 9.05 -16.38 4.91
N VAL A 150 9.28 -16.28 3.60
CA VAL A 150 10.38 -16.92 2.88
C VAL A 150 10.88 -16.01 1.77
N ASP A 151 12.18 -16.08 1.45
CA ASP A 151 12.80 -15.32 0.36
C ASP A 151 12.48 -15.90 -1.04
N ASP A 152 12.06 -17.17 -1.08
CA ASP A 152 11.65 -17.89 -2.29
C ASP A 152 10.36 -18.67 -2.01
N LEU A 153 9.35 -18.44 -2.87
CA LEU A 153 8.05 -19.12 -2.82
C LEU A 153 8.15 -20.65 -2.91
N PHE A 154 9.19 -21.21 -3.53
CA PHE A 154 9.42 -22.65 -3.53
C PHE A 154 9.68 -23.23 -2.14
N ASN A 155 10.17 -22.39 -1.21
CA ASN A 155 10.48 -22.77 0.16
C ASN A 155 9.32 -22.52 1.13
N LEU A 156 8.16 -22.09 0.63
CA LEU A 156 7.00 -21.81 1.48
C LEU A 156 6.59 -23.07 2.28
N PRO A 157 6.59 -23.02 3.63
CA PRO A 157 6.25 -24.18 4.45
C PRO A 157 4.83 -24.66 4.14
N LYS A 158 4.72 -25.92 3.72
CA LYS A 158 3.43 -26.55 3.40
C LYS A 158 2.84 -27.14 4.68
N PRO A 159 1.55 -26.90 4.98
CA PRO A 159 0.88 -27.60 6.05
C PRO A 159 0.89 -29.10 5.77
N SER A 160 1.17 -29.90 6.80
CA SER A 160 1.21 -31.35 6.73
C SER A 160 -0.19 -31.94 6.53
N VAL A 161 -0.24 -33.15 5.98
CA VAL A 161 -1.51 -33.88 5.78
C VAL A 161 -2.23 -34.10 7.12
N SER A 162 -1.51 -34.37 8.20
CA SER A 162 -2.06 -34.52 9.55
C SER A 162 -2.71 -33.23 10.09
N GLU A 163 -2.10 -32.07 9.85
CA GLU A 163 -2.65 -30.78 10.25
C GLU A 163 -3.95 -30.46 9.50
N ILE A 164 -4.00 -30.76 8.20
CA ILE A 164 -5.20 -30.57 7.37
C ILE A 164 -6.33 -31.51 7.81
N VAL A 165 -6.03 -32.78 8.08
CA VAL A 165 -7.05 -33.78 8.47
C VAL A 165 -7.64 -33.52 9.85
N SER A 166 -6.88 -32.92 10.77
CA SER A 166 -7.37 -32.57 12.11
C SER A 166 -8.48 -31.51 12.12
N LEU A 167 -8.59 -30.71 11.05
CA LEU A 167 -9.60 -29.66 10.87
C LEU A 167 -10.93 -30.17 10.29
N ILE A 168 -10.90 -31.31 9.59
CA ILE A 168 -12.09 -31.90 8.95
C ILE A 168 -12.90 -32.74 9.96
N LYS A 169 -12.30 -33.07 11.11
CA LYS A 169 -12.87 -33.94 12.14
C LYS A 169 -13.48 -33.19 13.34
N ASN A 170 -13.45 -31.86 13.33
CA ASN A 170 -14.14 -30.98 14.29
C ASN A 170 -15.19 -30.16 13.54
#